data_AF-A0A7W7RVB5-F1
#
_entry.id   AF-A0A7W7RVB5-F1
#
_cell.length_a   1.000
_cell.length_b   1.000
_cell.length_c   1.000
_cell.angle_alpha   90.00
_cell.angle_beta   90.00
_cell.angle_gamma   90.00
#
_symmetry.space_group_name_H-M   'P 1'
#
loop_
_entity.id
_entity.type
_entity.pdbx_description
1 polymer ?
#
loop_
_entity_poly.entity_id
_entity_poly.type
_entity_poly.pdbx_seq_one_letter_code
_entity_poly.pdbx_strand_id
1 'polypeptide(L)'
;MLADVVDFLICPVCGDEFSLGDRVLRCPQGHAFDVAKQGYVSLLTGSQAPGTADSTAMVAAREAFLGAGYFGPLAEAVAGACRTDAKVVADAGAGTGHYLARTLDRLPGAVGIALDVSKNAIRRAARAHPRLGAVVADVWRPLPVGDRTVDVILNVFAPRNGAEFARVLRDDGVLVVVTPTSRHLEPLVERLGLLSVDESKERRVAESLGGHFAETGQSVHEFGMALGHQAVEAVVGMGPSAWHTEQEGMRRKIMELPKTSYVTASFRMSTFQHLS
;
A
#
# COMPACT_ATOMS: atom_id res chain seq x y z
N MET A 1 -14.35 -9.21 0.45
CA MET A 1 -15.21 -8.36 1.30
C MET A 1 -14.68 -8.45 2.72
N LEU A 2 -15.10 -7.55 3.62
CA LEU A 2 -14.64 -7.61 5.01
C LEU A 2 -14.94 -8.98 5.66
N ALA A 3 -16.10 -9.56 5.37
CA ALA A 3 -16.49 -10.89 5.87
C ALA A 3 -15.50 -12.01 5.50
N ASP A 4 -14.83 -11.91 4.35
CA ASP A 4 -13.93 -12.95 3.86
C ASP A 4 -12.57 -12.95 4.59
N VAL A 5 -12.32 -11.96 5.45
CA VAL A 5 -11.03 -11.80 6.14
C VAL A 5 -11.13 -11.68 7.66
N VAL A 6 -12.34 -11.74 8.23
CA VAL A 6 -12.55 -11.53 9.68
C VAL A 6 -11.73 -12.51 10.50
N ASP A 7 -11.65 -13.76 10.06
CA ASP A 7 -10.93 -14.84 10.75
C ASP A 7 -9.41 -14.60 10.83
N PHE A 8 -8.87 -13.65 10.03
CA PHE A 8 -7.47 -13.25 10.09
C PHE A 8 -7.25 -11.97 10.91
N LEU A 9 -8.31 -11.30 11.35
CA LEU A 9 -8.23 -10.06 12.11
C LEU A 9 -8.32 -10.34 13.61
N ILE A 10 -7.52 -9.61 14.37
CA ILE A 10 -7.53 -9.66 15.84
C ILE A 10 -7.90 -8.31 16.44
N CYS A 11 -8.49 -8.35 17.63
CA CYS A 11 -8.89 -7.15 18.34
C CYS A 11 -7.67 -6.32 18.74
N PRO A 12 -7.54 -5.06 18.30
CA PRO A 12 -6.36 -4.23 18.56
C PRO A 12 -6.24 -3.79 20.04
N VAL A 13 -7.21 -4.15 20.89
CA VAL A 13 -7.20 -3.82 22.33
C VAL A 13 -6.78 -5.02 23.18
N CYS A 14 -7.19 -6.25 22.81
CA CYS A 14 -7.01 -7.43 23.65
C CYS A 14 -6.37 -8.64 22.94
N GLY A 15 -6.22 -8.60 21.61
CA GLY A 15 -5.65 -9.69 20.81
C GLY A 15 -6.63 -10.81 20.45
N ASP A 16 -7.83 -10.83 21.04
CA ASP A 16 -8.83 -11.87 20.75
C ASP A 16 -9.38 -11.77 19.32
N GLU A 17 -9.82 -12.92 18.79
CA GLU A 17 -10.51 -13.04 17.51
C GLU A 17 -11.83 -12.25 17.48
N PHE A 18 -12.24 -11.87 16.26
CA PHE A 18 -13.51 -11.19 16.03
C PHE A 18 -14.62 -12.13 15.60
N SER A 19 -15.84 -11.78 15.99
CA SER A 19 -17.07 -12.20 15.33
C SER A 19 -17.66 -11.03 14.55
N LEU A 20 -18.16 -11.29 13.34
CA LEU A 20 -18.88 -10.29 12.54
C LEU A 20 -20.38 -10.50 12.71
N GLY A 21 -21.04 -9.53 13.36
CA GLY A 21 -22.51 -9.36 13.28
C GLY A 21 -22.90 -8.58 12.04
N ASP A 22 -24.11 -8.01 12.01
CA ASP A 22 -24.61 -7.28 10.82
C ASP A 22 -23.63 -6.24 10.27
N ARG A 23 -23.16 -5.33 11.13
CA ARG A 23 -22.26 -4.23 10.75
C ARG A 23 -21.27 -3.88 11.86
N VAL A 24 -20.94 -4.83 12.72
CA VAL A 24 -20.08 -4.61 13.87
C VAL A 24 -19.16 -5.82 14.04
N LEU A 25 -17.85 -5.57 14.14
CA LEU A 25 -16.89 -6.55 14.62
C LEU A 25 -16.86 -6.51 16.14
N ARG A 26 -17.03 -7.65 16.81
CA ARG A 26 -17.01 -7.74 18.27
C ARG A 26 -16.14 -8.91 18.73
N CYS A 27 -15.27 -8.65 19.71
CA CYS A 27 -14.49 -9.70 20.36
C CYS A 27 -15.19 -10.19 21.67
N PRO A 28 -14.77 -11.34 22.24
CA PRO A 28 -15.34 -11.89 23.48
C PRO A 28 -15.26 -10.96 24.70
N GLN A 29 -14.25 -10.08 24.77
CA GLN A 29 -14.14 -9.07 25.84
C GLN A 29 -15.12 -7.89 25.69
N GLY A 30 -15.94 -7.88 24.64
CA GLY A 30 -16.97 -6.87 24.42
C GLY A 30 -16.51 -5.62 23.66
N HIS A 31 -15.24 -5.51 23.25
CA HIS A 31 -14.80 -4.46 22.33
C HIS A 31 -15.52 -4.58 21.00
N ALA A 32 -16.00 -3.45 20.46
CA ALA A 32 -16.83 -3.40 19.27
C ALA A 32 -16.35 -2.31 18.31
N PHE A 33 -16.37 -2.60 17.01
CA PHE A 33 -15.93 -1.70 15.94
C PHE A 33 -16.96 -1.69 14.81
N ASP A 34 -17.49 -0.52 14.51
CA ASP A 34 -18.50 -0.36 13.46
C ASP A 34 -17.89 -0.53 12.06
N VAL A 35 -18.54 -1.37 11.27
CA VAL A 35 -18.30 -1.50 9.83
C VAL A 35 -18.99 -0.34 9.13
N ALA A 36 -18.22 0.50 8.46
CA ALA A 36 -18.72 1.65 7.71
C ALA A 36 -19.60 1.22 6.52
N LYS A 37 -20.53 2.07 6.09
CA LYS A 37 -21.46 1.78 4.97
C LYS A 37 -20.75 1.44 3.66
N GLN A 38 -19.48 1.84 3.53
CA GLN A 38 -18.63 1.55 2.39
C GLN A 38 -17.90 0.21 2.47
N GLY A 39 -18.05 -0.55 3.56
CA GLY A 39 -17.56 -1.92 3.69
C GLY A 39 -16.19 -2.08 4.35
N TYR A 40 -15.67 -1.02 5.00
CA TYR A 40 -14.41 -1.07 5.76
C TYR A 40 -14.66 -0.94 7.27
N VAL A 41 -13.70 -1.37 8.08
CA VAL A 41 -13.70 -1.17 9.54
C VAL A 41 -12.49 -0.33 9.95
N SER A 42 -12.64 0.48 10.99
CA SER A 42 -11.51 1.21 11.58
C SER A 42 -11.06 0.52 12.86
N LEU A 43 -9.82 0.03 12.87
CA LEU A 43 -9.21 -0.65 14.02
C LEU A 43 -8.09 0.19 14.66
N LEU A 44 -8.03 1.48 14.34
CA LEU A 44 -7.20 2.44 15.08
C LEU A 44 -7.69 2.56 16.52
N THR A 45 -6.79 2.41 17.48
CA THR A 45 -7.05 2.56 18.91
C THR A 45 -6.36 3.81 19.49
N GLY A 46 -6.97 4.40 20.51
CA GLY A 46 -6.49 5.61 21.16
C GLY A 46 -6.91 6.92 20.46
N SER A 47 -6.68 8.03 21.16
CA SER A 47 -7.09 9.39 20.74
C SER A 47 -6.05 10.11 19.88
N GLN A 48 -4.86 9.53 19.69
CA GLN A 48 -3.86 10.15 18.83
C GLN A 48 -4.34 10.09 17.39
N ALA A 49 -4.39 11.28 16.77
CA ALA A 49 -4.57 11.35 15.34
C ALA A 49 -3.50 10.49 14.69
N PRO A 50 -3.85 9.61 13.73
CA PRO A 50 -2.85 9.00 12.89
C PRO A 50 -1.95 10.09 12.28
N GLY A 51 -0.72 9.73 11.89
CA GLY A 51 0.18 10.64 11.17
C GLY A 51 -0.46 11.23 9.90
N THR A 52 0.32 11.95 9.08
CA THR A 52 -0.18 12.60 7.86
C THR A 52 -0.85 11.60 6.90
N ALA A 53 -2.17 11.47 6.99
CA ALA A 53 -2.97 10.61 6.12
C ALA A 53 -3.28 11.33 4.81
N ASP A 54 -3.36 10.57 3.72
CA ASP A 54 -3.67 11.13 2.41
C ASP A 54 -5.01 11.88 2.40
N SER A 55 -4.98 13.12 1.89
CA SER A 55 -6.18 13.91 1.68
C SER A 55 -7.07 13.32 0.58
N THR A 56 -8.35 13.69 0.54
CA THR A 56 -9.27 13.25 -0.52
C THR A 56 -8.76 13.58 -1.92
N ALA A 57 -8.10 14.74 -2.10
CA ALA A 57 -7.54 15.15 -3.37
C ALA A 57 -6.35 14.27 -3.79
N MET A 58 -5.46 13.93 -2.86
CA MET A 58 -4.33 13.03 -3.13
C MET A 58 -4.82 11.62 -3.50
N VAL A 59 -5.84 11.11 -2.78
CA VAL A 59 -6.45 9.82 -3.10
C VAL A 59 -7.12 9.85 -4.49
N ALA A 60 -7.79 10.93 -4.85
CA ALA A 60 -8.39 11.08 -6.18
C ALA A 60 -7.32 11.16 -7.29
N ALA A 61 -6.23 11.89 -7.07
CA ALA A 61 -5.09 11.93 -7.99
C ALA A 61 -4.47 10.53 -8.16
N ARG A 62 -4.33 9.77 -7.07
CA ARG A 62 -3.85 8.39 -7.10
C ARG A 62 -4.78 7.47 -7.89
N GLU A 63 -6.09 7.55 -7.67
CA GLU A 63 -7.08 6.78 -8.45
C GLU A 63 -7.01 7.13 -9.93
N ALA A 64 -6.93 8.41 -10.28
CA ALA A 64 -6.87 8.84 -11.68
C ALA A 64 -5.62 8.31 -12.38
N PHE A 65 -4.46 8.42 -11.73
CA PHE A 65 -3.19 7.98 -12.32
C PHE A 65 -3.09 6.45 -12.42
N LEU A 66 -3.40 5.73 -11.34
CA LEU A 66 -3.35 4.26 -11.33
C LEU A 66 -4.46 3.64 -12.20
N GLY A 67 -5.65 4.23 -12.19
CA GLY A 67 -6.79 3.80 -13.00
C GLY A 67 -6.60 4.02 -14.50
N ALA A 68 -5.76 4.98 -14.90
CA ALA A 68 -5.33 5.15 -16.29
C ALA A 68 -4.30 4.09 -16.74
N GLY A 69 -3.86 3.20 -15.84
CA GLY A 69 -2.99 2.08 -16.17
C GLY A 69 -1.51 2.45 -16.30
N TYR A 70 -1.11 3.68 -15.95
CA TYR A 70 0.28 4.12 -16.06
C TYR A 70 1.25 3.22 -15.29
N PHE A 71 0.86 2.74 -14.10
CA PHE A 71 1.64 1.77 -13.31
C PHE A 71 1.16 0.31 -13.48
N GLY A 72 0.39 0.02 -14.52
CA GLY A 72 -0.04 -1.35 -14.85
C GLY A 72 1.12 -2.36 -14.90
N PRO A 73 2.24 -2.07 -15.59
CA PRO A 73 3.38 -2.98 -15.60
C PRO A 73 3.98 -3.27 -14.21
N LEU A 74 3.96 -2.29 -13.31
CA LEU A 74 4.38 -2.51 -11.92
C LEU A 74 3.38 -3.40 -11.18
N ALA A 75 2.07 -3.17 -11.35
CA ALA A 75 1.06 -4.01 -10.74
C ALA A 75 1.15 -5.48 -11.20
N GLU A 76 1.48 -5.73 -12.47
CA GLU A 76 1.80 -7.09 -12.96
C GLU A 76 3.02 -7.69 -12.27
N ALA A 77 4.09 -6.90 -12.13
CA ALA A 77 5.33 -7.37 -11.51
C ALA A 77 5.12 -7.75 -10.04
N VAL A 78 4.41 -6.91 -9.28
CA VAL A 78 4.06 -7.17 -7.88
C VAL A 78 3.21 -8.44 -7.77
N ALA A 79 2.18 -8.58 -8.61
CA ALA A 79 1.34 -9.78 -8.62
C ALA A 79 2.14 -11.04 -9.02
N GLY A 80 3.11 -10.90 -9.94
CA GLY A 80 3.98 -12.00 -10.38
C GLY A 80 5.05 -12.42 -9.37
N ALA A 81 5.42 -11.54 -8.42
CA ALA A 81 6.32 -11.86 -7.32
C ALA A 81 5.64 -12.68 -6.21
N CYS A 82 4.31 -12.74 -6.22
CA CYS A 82 3.54 -13.50 -5.24
C CYS A 82 3.57 -15.01 -5.58
N ARG A 83 3.72 -15.84 -4.56
CA ARG A 83 3.57 -17.29 -4.68
C ARG A 83 2.15 -17.67 -5.12
N THR A 84 2.04 -18.55 -6.11
CA THR A 84 0.79 -18.92 -6.78
C THR A 84 -0.19 -19.69 -5.91
N ASP A 85 0.29 -20.30 -4.83
CA ASP A 85 -0.48 -21.08 -3.88
C ASP A 85 -0.98 -20.26 -2.66
N ALA A 86 -0.56 -18.99 -2.54
CA ALA A 86 -1.01 -18.10 -1.46
C ALA A 86 -2.53 -18.01 -1.36
N LYS A 87 -3.02 -18.00 -0.12
CA LYS A 87 -4.44 -17.91 0.24
C LYS A 87 -4.78 -16.58 0.89
N VAL A 88 -3.85 -15.98 1.62
CA VAL A 88 -4.03 -14.71 2.32
C VAL A 88 -2.93 -13.74 1.95
N VAL A 89 -3.32 -12.61 1.35
CA VAL A 89 -2.40 -11.53 0.98
C VAL A 89 -2.74 -10.28 1.78
N ALA A 90 -1.81 -9.75 2.56
CA ALA A 90 -1.97 -8.46 3.23
C ALA A 90 -1.23 -7.37 2.45
N ASP A 91 -1.82 -6.20 2.30
CA ASP A 91 -1.17 -5.01 1.72
C ASP A 91 -1.02 -3.95 2.81
N ALA A 92 0.21 -3.76 3.29
CA ALA A 92 0.57 -2.85 4.36
C ALA A 92 0.91 -1.46 3.78
N GLY A 93 -0.08 -0.57 3.82
CA GLY A 93 -0.09 0.70 3.09
C GLY A 93 -0.82 0.60 1.76
N ALA A 94 -1.95 -0.10 1.74
CA ALA A 94 -2.67 -0.48 0.52
C ALA A 94 -3.18 0.71 -0.31
N GLY A 95 -3.28 1.90 0.27
CA GLY A 95 -3.87 3.07 -0.37
C GLY A 95 -5.27 2.75 -0.91
N THR A 96 -5.43 2.83 -2.23
CA THR A 96 -6.70 2.57 -2.92
C THR A 96 -6.95 1.09 -3.21
N GLY A 97 -6.04 0.19 -2.80
CA GLY A 97 -6.13 -1.25 -3.03
C GLY A 97 -5.70 -1.70 -4.44
N HIS A 98 -5.06 -0.83 -5.22
CA HIS A 98 -4.71 -1.09 -6.63
C HIS A 98 -3.83 -2.34 -6.82
N TYR A 99 -2.73 -2.43 -6.07
CA TYR A 99 -1.79 -3.55 -6.20
C TYR A 99 -2.40 -4.84 -5.65
N LEU A 100 -3.03 -4.78 -4.47
CA LEU A 100 -3.71 -5.93 -3.89
C LEU A 100 -4.81 -6.48 -4.81
N ALA A 101 -5.64 -5.62 -5.41
CA ALA A 101 -6.67 -6.05 -6.36
C ALA A 101 -6.07 -6.81 -7.54
N ARG A 102 -4.98 -6.30 -8.14
CA ARG A 102 -4.30 -6.98 -9.25
C ARG A 102 -3.69 -8.32 -8.83
N THR A 103 -3.11 -8.38 -7.63
CA THR A 103 -2.60 -9.64 -7.07
C THR A 103 -3.71 -10.67 -6.89
N LEU A 104 -4.88 -10.25 -6.38
CA LEU A 104 -6.02 -11.16 -6.21
C LEU A 104 -6.56 -11.68 -7.54
N ASP A 105 -6.58 -10.86 -8.61
CA ASP A 105 -6.96 -11.31 -9.95
C ASP A 105 -6.07 -12.48 -10.43
N ARG A 106 -4.78 -12.48 -10.06
CA ARG A 106 -3.80 -13.49 -10.45
C ARG A 106 -3.79 -14.73 -9.53
N LEU A 107 -4.32 -14.59 -8.31
CA LEU A 107 -4.40 -15.65 -7.31
C LEU A 107 -5.86 -16.07 -7.08
N PRO A 108 -6.43 -16.93 -7.94
CA PRO A 108 -7.80 -17.39 -7.78
C PRO A 108 -7.95 -18.17 -6.46
N GLY A 109 -8.93 -17.77 -5.65
CA GLY A 109 -9.19 -18.34 -4.34
C GLY A 109 -8.47 -17.66 -3.17
N ALA A 110 -7.53 -16.75 -3.41
CA ALA A 110 -6.96 -15.93 -2.35
C ALA A 110 -7.93 -14.84 -1.89
N VAL A 111 -7.81 -14.44 -0.62
CA VAL A 111 -8.44 -13.24 -0.04
C VAL A 111 -7.37 -12.21 0.30
N GLY A 112 -7.78 -10.93 0.33
CA GLY A 112 -6.86 -9.82 0.54
C GLY A 112 -7.23 -8.95 1.74
N ILE A 113 -6.25 -8.56 2.54
CA ILE A 113 -6.40 -7.63 3.67
C ILE A 113 -5.73 -6.31 3.29
N ALA A 114 -6.50 -5.25 3.06
CA ALA A 114 -5.97 -3.91 2.81
C ALA A 114 -5.83 -3.14 4.13
N LEU A 115 -4.60 -2.77 4.49
CA LEU A 115 -4.28 -2.00 5.68
C LEU A 115 -3.75 -0.62 5.27
N ASP A 116 -4.38 0.45 5.72
CA ASP A 116 -3.88 1.81 5.49
C ASP A 116 -4.44 2.75 6.55
N VAL A 117 -3.68 3.79 6.88
CA VAL A 117 -4.06 4.75 7.90
C VAL A 117 -5.11 5.76 7.39
N SER A 118 -5.15 5.97 6.07
CA SER A 118 -6.07 6.88 5.41
C SER A 118 -7.46 6.26 5.24
N LYS A 119 -8.42 6.77 6.01
CA LYS A 119 -9.85 6.46 5.84
C LYS A 119 -10.33 6.76 4.41
N ASN A 120 -9.78 7.80 3.76
CA ASN A 120 -10.14 8.16 2.40
C ASN A 120 -9.68 7.09 1.40
N ALA A 121 -8.47 6.55 1.59
CA ALA A 121 -7.90 5.52 0.73
C ALA A 121 -8.59 4.16 0.97
N ILE A 122 -8.74 3.75 2.23
CA ILE A 122 -9.44 2.51 2.62
C ILE A 122 -10.88 2.47 2.13
N ARG A 123 -11.58 3.61 2.13
CA ARG A 123 -12.92 3.71 1.55
C ARG A 123 -12.95 3.31 0.06
N ARG A 124 -11.88 3.58 -0.68
CA ARG A 124 -11.72 3.15 -2.09
C ARG A 124 -11.28 1.70 -2.16
N ALA A 125 -10.31 1.29 -1.37
CA ALA A 125 -9.82 -0.09 -1.30
C ALA A 125 -10.93 -1.11 -1.02
N ALA A 126 -11.90 -0.76 -0.16
CA ALA A 126 -13.06 -1.60 0.16
C ALA A 126 -13.91 -1.99 -1.07
N ARG A 127 -13.75 -1.29 -2.19
CA ARG A 127 -14.45 -1.53 -3.46
C ARG A 127 -13.52 -1.98 -4.58
N ALA A 128 -12.22 -2.08 -4.32
CA ALA A 128 -11.23 -2.40 -5.34
C ALA A 128 -11.36 -3.85 -5.84
N HIS A 129 -11.78 -4.78 -4.99
CA HIS A 129 -11.92 -6.18 -5.35
C HIS A 129 -12.91 -6.94 -4.43
N PRO A 130 -13.75 -7.86 -4.96
CA PRO A 130 -14.78 -8.54 -4.18
C PRO A 130 -14.23 -9.48 -3.10
N ARG A 131 -12.98 -9.95 -3.20
CA ARG A 131 -12.32 -10.82 -2.19
C ARG A 131 -11.40 -10.05 -1.22
N LEU A 132 -11.48 -8.72 -1.20
CA LEU A 132 -10.67 -7.85 -0.34
C LEU A 132 -11.49 -7.36 0.85
N GLY A 133 -10.91 -7.40 2.06
CA GLY A 133 -11.43 -6.73 3.25
C GLY A 133 -10.54 -5.55 3.65
N ALA A 134 -11.13 -4.38 3.87
CA ALA A 134 -10.39 -3.14 4.06
C ALA A 134 -10.47 -2.65 5.50
N VAL A 135 -9.30 -2.33 6.06
CA VAL A 135 -9.11 -2.05 7.47
C VAL A 135 -8.29 -0.77 7.63
N VAL A 136 -8.82 0.18 8.38
CA VAL A 136 -8.05 1.38 8.76
C VAL A 136 -7.15 1.00 9.93
N ALA A 137 -5.84 0.99 9.71
CA ALA A 137 -4.82 0.63 10.68
C ALA A 137 -3.55 1.46 10.45
N ASP A 138 -2.78 1.67 11.51
CA ASP A 138 -1.48 2.34 11.43
C ASP A 138 -0.39 1.28 11.35
N VAL A 139 0.35 1.24 10.24
CA VAL A 139 1.40 0.23 9.99
C VAL A 139 2.55 0.34 11.00
N TRP A 140 2.73 1.50 11.64
CA TRP A 140 3.73 1.67 12.70
C TRP A 140 3.33 1.06 14.04
N ARG A 141 2.05 0.71 14.20
CA ARG A 141 1.51 0.07 15.40
C ARG A 141 1.36 -1.43 15.18
N PRO A 142 1.09 -2.19 16.26
CA PRO A 142 0.70 -3.58 16.10
C PRO A 142 -0.44 -3.73 15.09
N LEU A 143 -0.22 -4.56 14.07
CA LEU A 143 -1.19 -4.81 13.02
C LEU A 143 -2.36 -5.60 13.60
N PRO A 144 -3.62 -5.24 13.29
CA PRO A 144 -4.80 -5.98 13.76
C PRO A 144 -5.01 -7.26 12.94
N VAL A 145 -3.95 -8.03 12.73
CA VAL A 145 -3.89 -9.28 11.97
C VAL A 145 -3.26 -10.36 12.86
N GLY A 146 -3.82 -11.57 12.81
CA GLY A 146 -3.37 -12.69 13.62
C GLY A 146 -1.95 -13.16 13.28
N ASP A 147 -1.29 -13.78 14.26
CA ASP A 147 0.07 -14.30 14.12
C ASP A 147 0.13 -15.41 13.06
N ARG A 148 1.13 -15.36 12.18
CA ARG A 148 1.40 -16.39 11.16
C ARG A 148 0.15 -16.77 10.34
N THR A 149 -0.68 -15.79 9.99
CA THR A 149 -1.90 -15.98 9.20
C THR A 149 -1.75 -15.58 7.74
N VAL A 150 -0.73 -14.79 7.41
CA VAL A 150 -0.55 -14.19 6.08
C VAL A 150 0.51 -14.95 5.27
N ASP A 151 0.20 -15.31 4.03
CA ASP A 151 1.15 -15.96 3.11
C ASP A 151 2.06 -14.93 2.42
N VAL A 152 1.51 -13.77 2.06
CA VAL A 152 2.23 -12.70 1.37
C VAL A 152 1.90 -11.34 1.96
N ILE A 153 2.92 -10.55 2.27
CA ILE A 153 2.76 -9.13 2.58
C ILE A 153 3.25 -8.30 1.38
N LEU A 154 2.41 -7.40 0.88
CA LEU A 154 2.79 -6.35 -0.05
C LEU A 154 3.12 -5.08 0.75
N ASN A 155 4.22 -4.43 0.39
CA ASN A 155 4.60 -3.12 0.91
C ASN A 155 5.09 -2.23 -0.24
N VAL A 156 4.16 -1.51 -0.85
CA VAL A 156 4.43 -0.69 -2.04
C VAL A 156 4.41 0.79 -1.67
N PHE A 157 5.59 1.43 -1.66
CA PHE A 157 5.76 2.85 -1.30
C PHE A 157 5.32 3.24 0.12
N ALA A 158 5.16 2.26 1.00
CA ALA A 158 4.63 2.44 2.34
C ALA A 158 5.72 2.32 3.42
N PRO A 159 5.45 2.81 4.65
CA PRO A 159 6.27 2.52 5.81
C PRO A 159 6.38 1.02 6.10
N ARG A 160 7.43 0.62 6.83
CA ARG A 160 7.70 -0.77 7.17
C ARG A 160 7.83 -0.94 8.67
N ASN A 161 7.22 -2.00 9.17
CA ASN A 161 7.34 -2.43 10.56
C ASN A 161 7.81 -3.88 10.57
N GLY A 162 9.14 -4.08 10.55
CA GLY A 162 9.74 -5.40 10.41
C GLY A 162 9.25 -6.41 11.45
N ALA A 163 9.17 -6.01 12.72
CA ALA A 163 8.70 -6.88 13.79
C ALA A 163 7.25 -7.36 13.57
N GLU A 164 6.36 -6.46 13.18
CA GLU A 164 4.96 -6.81 12.93
C GLU A 164 4.77 -7.60 11.64
N PHE A 165 5.53 -7.27 10.59
CA PHE A 165 5.51 -8.06 9.36
C PHE A 165 5.97 -9.49 9.64
N ALA A 166 7.00 -9.68 10.47
CA ALA A 166 7.45 -11.00 10.89
C ALA A 166 6.37 -11.71 11.74
N ARG A 167 5.71 -11.01 12.67
CA ARG A 167 4.67 -11.60 13.52
C ARG A 167 3.51 -12.17 12.69
N VAL A 168 3.00 -11.43 11.71
CA VAL A 168 1.79 -11.81 10.95
C VAL A 168 2.08 -12.76 9.79
N LEU A 169 3.28 -12.72 9.23
CA LEU A 169 3.67 -13.56 8.10
C LEU A 169 3.94 -14.99 8.58
N ARG A 170 3.45 -15.97 7.81
CA ARG A 170 3.78 -17.39 8.00
C ARG A 170 5.29 -17.62 7.86
N ASP A 171 5.78 -18.69 8.47
CA ASP A 171 7.21 -19.04 8.46
C ASP A 171 7.78 -19.18 7.04
N ASP A 172 6.98 -19.71 6.11
CA ASP A 172 7.31 -19.87 4.69
C ASP A 172 6.77 -18.73 3.80
N GLY A 173 6.21 -17.69 4.41
CA GLY A 173 5.61 -16.56 3.72
C GLY A 173 6.63 -15.63 3.08
N VAL A 174 6.15 -14.75 2.21
CA VAL A 174 6.98 -13.82 1.44
C VAL A 174 6.56 -12.38 1.70
N LEU A 175 7.54 -11.52 1.98
CA LEU A 175 7.35 -10.07 1.99
C LEU A 175 7.86 -9.49 0.67
N VAL A 176 7.01 -8.76 -0.05
CA VAL A 176 7.32 -8.07 -1.30
C VAL A 176 7.38 -6.57 -1.03
N VAL A 177 8.56 -5.96 -1.16
CA VAL A 177 8.78 -4.53 -0.94
C VAL A 177 9.08 -3.84 -2.27
N VAL A 178 8.41 -2.72 -2.53
CA VAL A 178 8.66 -1.88 -3.70
C VAL A 178 9.01 -0.46 -3.29
N THR A 179 10.13 0.03 -3.81
CA THR A 179 10.58 1.41 -3.64
C THR A 179 10.90 2.05 -5.00
N PRO A 180 10.70 3.37 -5.18
CA PRO A 180 11.18 4.04 -6.37
C PRO A 180 12.72 4.09 -6.35
N THR A 181 13.34 4.11 -7.52
CA THR A 181 14.79 4.37 -7.65
C THR A 181 15.05 5.85 -7.86
N SER A 182 16.32 6.27 -7.89
CA SER A 182 16.72 7.64 -8.26
C SER A 182 16.31 8.03 -9.70
N ARG A 183 16.13 7.06 -10.60
CA ARG A 183 15.66 7.28 -11.99
C ARG A 183 14.15 7.45 -12.12
N HIS A 184 13.40 7.27 -11.03
CA HIS A 184 11.95 7.33 -11.05
C HIS A 184 11.46 8.75 -11.32
N LEU A 185 10.80 8.97 -12.46
CA LEU A 185 10.26 10.26 -12.90
C LEU A 185 11.31 11.38 -12.96
N GLU A 186 12.59 11.04 -13.09
CA GLU A 186 13.73 11.97 -13.04
C GLU A 186 13.50 13.26 -13.87
N PRO A 187 13.05 13.20 -15.14
CA PRO A 187 12.80 14.43 -15.92
C PRO A 187 11.76 15.38 -15.31
N LEU A 188 10.76 14.84 -14.60
CA LEU A 188 9.75 15.66 -13.90
C LEU A 188 10.29 16.15 -12.55
N VAL A 189 11.05 15.32 -11.83
CA VAL A 189 11.65 15.70 -10.55
C VAL A 189 12.53 16.92 -10.73
N GLU A 190 13.41 16.91 -11.74
CA GLU A 190 14.30 18.04 -12.06
C GLU A 190 13.52 19.29 -12.47
N ARG A 191 12.61 19.16 -13.44
CA ARG A 191 11.91 20.31 -14.04
C ARG A 191 10.91 20.96 -13.10
N LEU A 192 10.23 20.17 -12.27
CA LEU A 192 9.19 20.67 -11.37
C LEU A 192 9.75 20.98 -9.96
N GLY A 193 10.98 20.55 -9.66
CA GLY A 193 11.59 20.69 -8.34
C GLY A 193 10.91 19.81 -7.30
N LEU A 194 10.60 18.56 -7.67
CA LEU A 194 9.95 17.60 -6.77
C LEU A 194 10.95 17.04 -5.75
N LEU A 195 10.44 16.33 -4.77
CA LEU A 195 11.28 15.62 -3.82
C LEU A 195 12.02 14.49 -4.55
N SER A 196 13.35 14.53 -4.52
CA SER A 196 14.16 13.45 -5.07
C SER A 196 14.09 12.20 -4.19
N VAL A 197 14.31 11.05 -4.83
CA VAL A 197 14.46 9.78 -4.13
C VAL A 197 15.90 9.69 -3.65
N ASP A 198 16.09 9.91 -2.35
CA ASP A 198 17.38 9.74 -1.68
C ASP A 198 17.82 8.27 -1.73
N GLU A 199 19.00 8.00 -2.29
CA GLU A 199 19.60 6.65 -2.40
C GLU A 199 19.82 5.99 -1.03
N SER A 200 19.98 6.77 0.05
CA SER A 200 20.04 6.22 1.41
C SER A 200 18.71 5.63 1.89
N LYS A 201 17.60 5.79 1.15
CA LYS A 201 16.35 5.06 1.40
C LYS A 201 16.52 3.55 1.23
N GLU A 202 17.42 3.09 0.37
CA GLU A 202 17.68 1.66 0.16
C GLU A 202 18.26 1.01 1.42
N ARG A 203 19.25 1.66 2.04
CA ARG A 203 19.83 1.23 3.32
C ARG A 203 18.77 1.19 4.43
N ARG A 204 17.87 2.19 4.43
CA ARG A 204 16.74 2.26 5.37
C ARG A 204 15.72 1.14 5.18
N VAL A 205 15.60 0.52 3.99
CA VAL A 205 14.72 -0.66 3.81
C VAL A 205 15.27 -1.83 4.63
N ALA A 206 16.53 -2.20 4.39
CA ALA A 206 17.18 -3.30 5.10
C ALA A 206 17.21 -3.05 6.63
N GLU A 207 17.49 -1.82 7.05
CA GLU A 207 17.45 -1.43 8.47
C GLU A 207 16.02 -1.54 9.06
N SER A 208 14.99 -1.13 8.32
CA SER A 208 13.58 -1.16 8.79
C SER A 208 12.98 -2.56 8.92
N LEU A 209 13.57 -3.55 8.24
CA LEU A 209 13.18 -4.96 8.33
C LEU A 209 14.08 -5.74 9.32
N GLY A 210 14.97 -5.02 10.00
CA GLY A 210 16.17 -5.52 10.68
C GLY A 210 16.01 -6.86 11.42
N GLY A 211 16.98 -7.76 11.23
CA GLY A 211 17.12 -9.00 11.99
C GLY A 211 15.98 -10.03 11.86
N HIS A 212 14.86 -9.68 11.22
CA HIS A 212 13.71 -10.56 11.04
C HIS A 212 13.66 -11.22 9.66
N PHE A 213 14.21 -10.56 8.65
CA PHE A 213 14.06 -10.96 7.26
C PHE A 213 15.41 -11.08 6.53
N ALA A 214 15.52 -12.11 5.69
CA ALA A 214 16.60 -12.28 4.72
C ALA A 214 16.07 -11.91 3.33
N GLU A 215 16.84 -11.11 2.58
CA GLU A 215 16.52 -10.84 1.18
C GLU A 215 16.78 -12.11 0.35
N THR A 216 15.77 -12.54 -0.40
CA THR A 216 15.81 -13.74 -1.24
C THR A 216 15.89 -13.41 -2.73
N GLY A 217 15.54 -12.18 -3.10
CA GLY A 217 15.54 -11.74 -4.47
C GLY A 217 15.39 -10.24 -4.59
N GLN A 218 15.94 -9.70 -5.68
CA GLN A 218 15.84 -8.29 -6.02
C GLN A 218 15.82 -8.12 -7.52
N SER A 219 14.99 -7.20 -7.99
CA SER A 219 14.88 -6.85 -9.39
C SER A 219 14.56 -5.36 -9.56
N VAL A 220 14.90 -4.81 -10.72
CA VAL A 220 14.58 -3.44 -11.11
C VAL A 220 13.57 -3.50 -12.24
N HIS A 221 12.47 -2.76 -12.07
CA HIS A 221 11.38 -2.65 -13.05
C HIS A 221 11.34 -1.24 -13.62
N GLU A 222 11.63 -1.12 -14.90
CA GLU A 222 11.62 0.17 -15.61
C GLU A 222 10.75 0.11 -16.85
N PHE A 223 9.95 1.15 -17.05
CA PHE A 223 9.16 1.30 -18.26
C PHE A 223 8.93 2.78 -18.56
N GLY A 224 8.87 3.09 -19.85
CA GLY A 224 8.58 4.44 -20.33
C GLY A 224 7.09 4.75 -20.23
N MET A 225 6.76 6.00 -19.93
CA MET A 225 5.40 6.53 -19.92
C MET A 225 5.34 7.82 -20.73
N ALA A 226 4.25 7.99 -21.48
CA ALA A 226 3.90 9.23 -22.15
C ALA A 226 2.79 9.92 -21.36
N LEU A 227 3.13 11.01 -20.66
CA LEU A 227 2.22 11.70 -19.75
C LEU A 227 1.79 13.04 -20.35
N GLY A 228 0.47 13.23 -20.51
CA GLY A 228 -0.10 14.57 -20.72
C GLY A 228 -0.14 15.36 -19.42
N HIS A 229 -0.42 16.65 -19.49
CA HIS A 229 -0.44 17.55 -18.31
C HIS A 229 -1.30 17.03 -17.17
N GLN A 230 -2.50 16.50 -17.44
CA GLN A 230 -3.38 15.94 -16.40
C GLN A 230 -2.75 14.72 -15.70
N ALA A 231 -2.04 13.86 -16.44
CA ALA A 231 -1.36 12.72 -15.85
C ALA A 231 -0.14 13.15 -15.04
N VAL A 232 0.55 14.22 -15.46
CA VAL A 232 1.62 14.85 -14.67
C VAL A 232 1.06 15.47 -13.38
N GLU A 233 -0.06 16.20 -13.45
CA GLU A 233 -0.75 16.71 -12.26
C GLU A 233 -1.12 15.57 -11.30
N ALA A 234 -1.66 14.46 -11.82
CA ALA A 234 -2.06 13.32 -11.02
C ALA A 234 -0.86 12.59 -10.36
N VAL A 235 0.23 12.34 -11.09
CA VAL A 235 1.42 11.65 -10.54
C VAL A 235 2.12 12.50 -9.47
N VAL A 236 2.17 13.82 -9.65
CA VAL A 236 2.71 14.75 -8.65
C VAL A 236 1.78 14.82 -7.44
N GLY A 237 0.47 14.93 -7.68
CA GLY A 237 -0.56 15.09 -6.65
C GLY A 237 -0.80 13.84 -5.79
N MET A 238 -0.40 12.65 -6.26
CA MET A 238 -0.54 11.41 -5.45
C MET A 238 0.68 11.10 -4.56
N GLY A 239 1.80 11.79 -4.80
CA GLY A 239 3.07 11.57 -4.11
C GLY A 239 3.35 12.57 -2.98
N PRO A 240 4.45 12.38 -2.22
CA PRO A 240 4.77 13.21 -1.06
C PRO A 240 5.02 14.69 -1.40
N SER A 241 5.38 15.01 -2.65
CA SER A 241 5.54 16.40 -3.11
C SER A 241 4.24 17.22 -3.04
N ALA A 242 3.07 16.57 -3.00
CA ALA A 242 1.79 17.26 -2.82
C ALA A 242 1.70 18.06 -1.51
N TRP A 243 2.41 17.63 -0.46
CA TRP A 243 2.45 18.31 0.84
C TRP A 243 3.35 19.54 0.87
N HIS A 244 4.29 19.64 -0.07
CA HIS A 244 5.37 20.64 -0.06
C HIS A 244 5.29 21.65 -1.19
N THR A 245 4.22 21.62 -1.99
CA THR A 245 4.11 22.44 -3.18
C THR A 245 2.89 23.35 -3.15
N GLU A 246 3.09 24.64 -3.44
CA GLU A 246 2.01 25.55 -3.76
C GLU A 246 1.30 25.09 -5.04
N GLN A 247 0.04 24.69 -4.91
CA GLN A 247 -0.77 24.07 -5.97
C GLN A 247 -0.80 24.91 -7.26
N GLU A 248 -0.89 26.23 -7.13
CA GLU A 248 -1.01 27.13 -8.29
C GLU A 248 0.32 27.32 -9.02
N GLY A 249 1.42 27.43 -8.28
CA GLY A 249 2.77 27.47 -8.84
C GLY A 249 3.14 26.18 -9.56
N MET A 250 2.77 25.02 -8.99
CA MET A 250 2.98 23.72 -9.65
C MET A 250 2.22 23.61 -10.96
N ARG A 251 0.95 24.04 -10.97
CA ARG A 251 0.13 23.98 -12.17
C ARG A 251 0.71 24.83 -13.31
N ARG A 252 1.24 26.03 -13.01
CA ARG A 252 1.92 26.86 -14.02
C ARG A 252 3.14 26.16 -14.60
N LYS A 253 4.00 25.58 -13.75
CA LYS A 253 5.17 24.80 -14.20
C LYS A 253 4.79 23.61 -15.08
N ILE A 254 3.69 22.91 -14.75
CA ILE A 254 3.19 21.79 -15.57
C ILE A 254 2.73 22.27 -16.94
N MET A 255 2.06 23.43 -17.01
CA MET A 255 1.62 24.01 -18.30
C MET A 255 2.78 24.44 -19.20
N GLU A 256 3.96 24.72 -18.64
CA GLU A 256 5.18 25.02 -19.38
C GLU A 256 5.87 23.76 -19.95
N LEU A 257 5.49 22.57 -19.50
CA LEU A 257 5.97 21.31 -20.07
C LEU A 257 5.41 21.11 -21.49
N PRO A 258 6.09 20.32 -22.34
CA PRO A 258 5.52 19.87 -23.61
C PRO A 258 4.14 19.22 -23.41
N LYS A 259 3.30 19.23 -24.45
CA LYS A 259 1.97 18.57 -24.43
C LYS A 259 2.05 17.11 -23.96
N THR A 260 3.17 16.45 -24.24
CA THR A 260 3.47 15.09 -23.77
C THR A 260 4.88 15.05 -23.21
N SER A 261 4.99 14.67 -21.94
CA SER A 261 6.24 14.41 -21.25
C SER A 261 6.55 12.92 -21.30
N TYR A 262 7.70 12.56 -21.86
CA TYR A 262 8.21 11.19 -21.83
C TYR A 262 9.07 11.01 -20.60
N VAL A 263 8.71 10.06 -19.75
CA VAL A 263 9.34 9.82 -18.45
C VAL A 263 9.53 8.34 -18.21
N THR A 264 10.45 7.98 -17.33
CA THR A 264 10.65 6.60 -16.89
C THR A 264 10.01 6.39 -15.53
N ALA A 265 9.14 5.39 -15.40
CA ALA A 265 8.83 4.83 -14.09
C ALA A 265 9.90 3.80 -13.77
N SER A 266 10.64 4.00 -12.68
CA SER A 266 11.69 3.08 -12.23
C SER A 266 11.48 2.66 -10.78
N PHE A 267 11.50 1.35 -10.53
CA PHE A 267 11.27 0.78 -9.21
C PHE A 267 12.25 -0.34 -8.92
N ARG A 268 12.61 -0.47 -7.65
CA ARG A 268 13.26 -1.65 -7.11
C ARG A 268 12.20 -2.48 -6.41
N MET A 269 12.17 -3.77 -6.70
CA MET A 269 11.35 -4.76 -6.01
C MET A 269 12.25 -5.79 -5.36
N SER A 270 12.11 -5.95 -4.05
CA SER A 270 12.84 -6.94 -3.25
C SER A 270 11.87 -7.90 -2.58
N THR A 271 12.24 -9.18 -2.55
CA THR A 271 11.50 -10.23 -1.87
C THR A 271 12.27 -10.71 -0.66
N PHE A 272 11.56 -10.95 0.44
CA PHE A 272 12.14 -11.36 1.71
C PHE A 272 11.40 -12.55 2.30
N GLN A 273 12.12 -13.36 3.07
CA GLN A 273 11.58 -14.43 3.90
C GLN A 273 12.13 -14.31 5.32
N HIS A 274 11.52 -14.99 6.29
CA HIS A 274 12.02 -15.02 7.66
C HIS A 274 13.49 -15.43 7.72
N LEU A 275 14.27 -14.78 8.59
CA LEU A 275 15.60 -15.22 8.95
C LEU A 275 15.49 -16.54 9.72
N SER A 276 16.10 -17.59 9.16
CA SER A 276 16.24 -18.91 9.77
C SER A 276 17.15 -18.88 10.99
#